data_AF-A0A3A6HJ80-F1
#
_entry.id   AF-A0A3A6HJ80-F1
#
_cell.length_a   1.000
_cell.length_b   1.000
_cell.length_c   1.000
_cell.angle_alpha   90.00
_cell.angle_beta   90.00
_cell.angle_gamma   90.00
#
_symmetry.space_group_name_H-M   'P 1'
#
loop_
_entity.id
_entity.type
_entity.pdbx_description
1 polymer ?
#
loop_
_entity_poly.entity_id
_entity_poly.type
_entity_poly.pdbx_seq_one_letter_code
_entity_poly.pdbx_strand_id
1 'polypeptide(L)'
;MPINQGVGETIMVFYDTTYTLGDVKLMSLMSLITLPSILLGTAAAPFLTKLVGKKKTLLGLMIANLVISAIFWLVGYGSIPLVLLMGALQILCVGASFVVISSMTADTIEYGEWMTGQRNEGVITSTRTLITKAASALVGVAVAAVLTMTGYVPNVAQSAQTMGAFHFVVSFLPGIVMMIGAIPMFFYSLTEERHAQIMEELKERRAQKESDN
;
A
#
# COMPACT_ATOMS: atom_id res chain seq x y z
N MET A 1 -2.75 -2.45 -15.70
CA MET A 1 -1.64 -3.40 -15.77
C MET A 1 -1.47 -4.06 -14.40
N PRO A 2 -1.96 -5.31 -14.18
CA PRO A 2 -1.95 -5.93 -12.87
C PRO A 2 -0.89 -7.03 -12.81
N ILE A 3 0.38 -6.71 -12.51
CA ILE A 3 1.45 -7.73 -12.52
C ILE A 3 2.35 -7.67 -11.28
N ASN A 4 2.03 -6.96 -10.18
CA ASN A 4 2.94 -7.00 -9.01
C ASN A 4 2.38 -6.57 -7.64
N GLN A 5 1.11 -6.86 -7.31
CA GLN A 5 0.63 -6.81 -5.91
C GLN A 5 0.98 -8.10 -5.12
N GLY A 6 1.92 -8.90 -5.61
CA GLY A 6 1.89 -10.36 -5.47
C GLY A 6 2.89 -11.03 -4.54
N VAL A 7 3.32 -10.47 -3.40
CA VAL A 7 4.20 -11.27 -2.50
C VAL A 7 3.90 -11.10 -1.01
N GLY A 8 3.61 -9.90 -0.51
CA GLY A 8 3.42 -9.69 0.94
C GLY A 8 2.07 -10.16 1.49
N GLU A 9 0.97 -9.66 0.92
CA GLU A 9 -0.40 -9.96 1.37
C GLU A 9 -0.82 -11.40 1.06
N THR A 10 -0.39 -11.92 -0.09
CA THR A 10 -0.66 -13.30 -0.51
C THR A 10 0.01 -14.30 0.43
N ILE A 11 1.22 -14.05 0.96
CA ILE A 11 1.89 -15.00 1.87
C ILE A 11 1.23 -15.04 3.26
N MET A 12 0.69 -13.93 3.75
CA MET A 12 -0.01 -13.88 5.06
C MET A 12 -1.37 -14.58 5.03
N VAL A 13 -2.17 -14.30 3.99
CA VAL A 13 -3.46 -14.97 3.77
C VAL A 13 -3.25 -16.46 3.43
N PHE A 14 -2.17 -16.82 2.75
CA PHE A 14 -1.82 -18.22 2.48
C PHE A 14 -1.36 -18.98 3.74
N TYR A 15 -0.77 -18.33 4.74
CA TYR A 15 -0.31 -19.03 5.95
C TYR A 15 -1.38 -19.24 7.01
N ASP A 16 -2.19 -18.22 7.26
CA ASP A 16 -3.24 -18.29 8.27
C ASP A 16 -4.34 -19.28 7.84
N THR A 17 -4.54 -19.42 6.53
CA THR A 17 -5.58 -20.33 6.01
C THR A 17 -5.16 -21.79 5.86
N THR A 18 -3.86 -22.09 5.75
CA THR A 18 -3.41 -23.46 5.46
C THR A 18 -3.06 -24.27 6.71
N TYR A 19 -2.75 -23.65 7.86
CA TYR A 19 -2.11 -24.41 8.98
C TYR A 19 -2.80 -24.44 10.34
N THR A 20 -3.79 -23.58 10.62
CA THR A 20 -4.44 -23.58 11.96
C THR A 20 -5.82 -24.27 11.97
N LEU A 21 -6.51 -24.41 10.82
CA LEU A 21 -7.94 -24.81 10.79
C LEU A 21 -8.35 -25.89 9.75
N GLY A 22 -7.50 -26.28 8.80
CA GLY A 22 -7.79 -27.39 7.87
C GLY A 22 -8.97 -27.18 6.91
N ASP A 23 -9.50 -25.95 6.75
CA ASP A 23 -10.66 -25.67 5.90
C ASP A 23 -10.32 -24.60 4.84
N VAL A 24 -10.15 -25.07 3.60
CA VAL A 24 -9.88 -24.27 2.38
C VAL A 24 -10.89 -23.13 2.20
N LYS A 25 -12.07 -23.23 2.83
CA LYS A 25 -13.13 -22.21 2.81
C LYS A 25 -12.70 -20.83 3.32
N LEU A 26 -11.84 -20.74 4.34
CA LEU A 26 -11.38 -19.44 4.83
C LEU A 26 -10.58 -18.67 3.77
N MET A 27 -9.88 -19.38 2.87
CA MET A 27 -9.01 -18.77 1.85
C MET A 27 -9.87 -18.10 0.80
N SER A 28 -10.90 -18.82 0.38
CA SER A 28 -11.92 -18.34 -0.54
C SER A 28 -12.70 -17.18 0.08
N LEU A 29 -13.03 -17.23 1.38
CA LEU A 29 -13.74 -16.14 2.07
C LEU A 29 -12.90 -14.87 2.16
N MET A 30 -11.61 -14.97 2.49
CA MET A 30 -10.72 -13.81 2.50
C MET A 30 -10.56 -13.21 1.11
N SER A 31 -10.32 -14.05 0.10
CA SER A 31 -10.20 -13.59 -1.29
C SER A 31 -11.49 -12.91 -1.77
N LEU A 32 -12.65 -13.40 -1.33
CA LEU A 32 -13.96 -12.82 -1.64
C LEU A 32 -14.17 -11.45 -0.98
N ILE A 33 -13.62 -11.23 0.21
CA ILE A 33 -13.73 -9.95 0.94
C ILE A 33 -12.72 -8.91 0.43
N THR A 34 -11.55 -9.34 -0.03
CA THR A 34 -10.50 -8.46 -0.55
C THR A 34 -10.99 -7.56 -1.68
N LEU A 35 -11.72 -8.11 -2.66
CA LEU A 35 -12.16 -7.38 -3.85
C LEU A 35 -13.15 -6.25 -3.51
N PRO A 36 -14.24 -6.47 -2.75
CA PRO A 36 -15.10 -5.39 -2.27
C PRO A 36 -14.34 -4.36 -1.44
N SER A 37 -13.45 -4.78 -0.53
CA SER A 37 -12.71 -3.87 0.35
C SER A 37 -11.79 -2.93 -0.42
N ILE A 38 -11.04 -3.44 -1.41
CA ILE A 38 -10.15 -2.60 -2.22
C ILE A 38 -10.96 -1.64 -3.09
N LEU A 39 -12.09 -2.08 -3.65
CA LEU A 39 -12.99 -1.22 -4.44
C LEU A 39 -13.56 -0.08 -3.58
N LEU A 40 -14.05 -0.40 -2.39
CA LEU A 40 -14.55 0.61 -1.45
C LEU A 40 -13.44 1.59 -1.04
N GLY A 41 -12.23 1.10 -0.76
CA GLY A 41 -11.08 1.95 -0.42
C GLY A 41 -10.72 2.90 -1.56
N THR A 42 -10.60 2.38 -2.79
CA THR A 42 -10.30 3.19 -3.97
C THR A 42 -11.39 4.21 -4.29
N ALA A 43 -12.67 3.87 -4.09
CA ALA A 43 -13.79 4.79 -4.27
C ALA A 43 -13.88 5.86 -3.16
N ALA A 44 -13.48 5.54 -1.94
CA ALA A 44 -13.45 6.48 -0.82
C ALA A 44 -12.29 7.49 -0.92
N ALA A 45 -11.18 7.12 -1.57
CA ALA A 45 -9.99 7.98 -1.64
C ALA A 45 -10.25 9.38 -2.24
N PRO A 46 -10.92 9.55 -3.39
CA PRO A 46 -11.23 10.88 -3.92
C PRO A 46 -12.08 11.75 -3.00
N PHE A 47 -12.96 11.14 -2.20
CA PHE A 47 -13.79 11.86 -1.24
C PHE A 47 -12.93 12.35 -0.06
N LEU A 48 -12.06 11.47 0.46
CA LEU A 48 -11.15 11.82 1.55
C LEU A 48 -10.14 12.89 1.15
N THR A 49 -9.57 12.80 -0.06
CA THR A 49 -8.61 13.80 -0.54
C THR A 49 -9.25 15.17 -0.76
N LYS A 50 -10.51 15.24 -1.23
CA LYS A 50 -11.22 16.52 -1.35
C LYS A 50 -11.52 17.19 -0.01
N LEU A 51 -11.68 16.42 1.06
CA LEU A 51 -12.02 16.95 2.39
C LEU A 51 -10.81 17.49 3.15
N VAL A 52 -9.69 16.76 3.15
CA VAL A 52 -8.53 17.08 4.01
C VAL A 52 -7.22 17.31 3.24
N GLY A 53 -7.24 17.09 1.92
CA GLY A 53 -6.08 17.22 1.04
C GLY A 53 -5.21 15.96 0.96
N LYS A 54 -4.57 15.74 -0.19
CA LYS A 54 -3.83 14.50 -0.53
C LYS A 54 -2.81 14.07 0.55
N LYS A 55 -1.97 15.00 1.01
CA LYS A 55 -0.92 14.73 2.02
C LYS A 55 -1.50 14.26 3.34
N LYS A 56 -2.53 14.95 3.86
CA LYS A 56 -3.16 14.59 5.14
C LYS A 56 -3.95 13.30 5.03
N THR A 57 -4.63 13.06 3.90
CA THR A 57 -5.30 11.79 3.63
C THR A 57 -4.32 10.62 3.68
N LEU A 58 -3.18 10.72 2.99
CA LEU A 58 -2.21 9.63 2.97
C LEU A 58 -1.63 9.34 4.36
N LEU A 59 -1.25 10.38 5.10
CA LEU A 59 -0.75 10.23 6.48
C LEU A 59 -1.82 9.67 7.42
N GLY A 60 -3.07 10.11 7.28
CA GLY A 60 -4.21 9.59 8.05
C GLY A 60 -4.45 8.10 7.77
N LEU A 61 -4.37 7.67 6.52
CA LEU A 61 -4.50 6.27 6.13
C LEU A 61 -3.34 5.42 6.65
N MET A 62 -2.10 5.95 6.65
CA MET A 62 -0.94 5.28 7.25
C MET A 62 -1.10 5.08 8.75
N ILE A 63 -1.57 6.11 9.47
CA ILE A 63 -1.83 6.02 10.91
C ILE A 63 -2.99 5.06 11.18
N ALA A 64 -4.07 5.12 10.41
CA ALA A 64 -5.21 4.22 10.56
C ALA A 64 -4.79 2.75 10.39
N ASN A 65 -3.98 2.46 9.37
CA ASN A 65 -3.48 1.11 9.16
C ASN A 65 -2.55 0.64 10.30
N LEU A 66 -1.69 1.52 10.82
CA LEU A 66 -0.85 1.21 12.00
C LEU A 66 -1.70 0.88 13.23
N VAL A 67 -2.78 1.64 13.47
CA VAL A 67 -3.71 1.37 14.57
C VAL A 67 -4.43 0.04 14.37
N ILE A 68 -4.88 -0.27 13.15
CA ILE A 68 -5.51 -1.56 12.83
C ILE A 68 -4.52 -2.71 13.07
N SER A 69 -3.26 -2.57 12.63
CA SER A 69 -2.18 -3.53 12.89
C SER A 69 -1.93 -3.75 14.39
N ALA A 70 -1.90 -2.67 15.18
CA ALA A 70 -1.70 -2.76 16.63
C ALA A 70 -2.89 -3.43 17.34
N ILE A 71 -4.12 -3.11 16.94
CA ILE A 71 -5.33 -3.76 17.46
C ILE A 71 -5.32 -5.25 17.11
N PHE A 72 -4.98 -5.60 15.86
CA PHE A 72 -4.90 -6.99 15.41
C PHE A 72 -3.91 -7.80 16.27
N TRP A 73 -2.74 -7.23 16.59
CA TRP A 73 -1.78 -7.86 17.48
C TRP A 73 -2.32 -8.08 18.90
N LEU A 74 -3.02 -7.09 19.47
CA LEU A 74 -3.55 -7.16 20.85
C LEU A 74 -4.70 -8.15 20.99
N VAL A 75 -5.59 -8.25 19.99
CA VAL A 75 -6.76 -9.12 20.06
C VAL A 75 -6.43 -10.56 19.63
N GLY A 76 -5.39 -10.74 18.80
CA GLY A 76 -4.95 -12.05 18.32
C GLY A 76 -5.93 -12.71 17.35
N TYR A 77 -5.71 -13.99 17.08
CA TYR A 77 -6.39 -14.77 16.03
C TYR A 77 -7.49 -15.71 16.57
N GLY A 78 -7.95 -15.48 17.81
CA GLY A 78 -8.93 -16.36 18.46
C GLY A 78 -10.34 -16.35 17.85
N SER A 79 -10.66 -15.40 16.96
CA SER A 79 -11.99 -15.24 16.36
C SER A 79 -11.90 -14.99 14.86
N ILE A 80 -12.34 -15.95 14.05
CA ILE A 80 -12.36 -15.88 12.59
C ILE A 80 -13.05 -14.60 12.07
N PRO A 81 -14.26 -14.21 12.53
CA PRO A 81 -14.93 -13.01 12.01
C PRO A 81 -14.14 -11.72 12.24
N LEU A 82 -13.38 -11.65 13.34
CA LEU A 82 -12.57 -10.49 13.67
C LEU A 82 -11.34 -10.38 12.75
N VAL A 83 -10.70 -11.51 12.47
CA VAL A 83 -9.58 -11.58 11.50
C VAL A 83 -10.05 -11.12 10.12
N LEU A 84 -11.21 -11.60 9.66
CA LEU A 84 -11.85 -11.16 8.41
C LEU A 84 -12.07 -9.65 8.38
N LEU A 85 -12.61 -9.08 9.47
CA LEU A 85 -12.89 -7.64 9.56
C LEU A 85 -11.61 -6.80 9.56
N MET A 86 -10.60 -7.18 10.34
CA MET A 86 -9.33 -6.45 10.40
C MET A 86 -8.58 -6.50 9.06
N GLY A 87 -8.57 -7.66 8.40
CA GLY A 87 -8.01 -7.80 7.05
C GLY A 87 -8.74 -6.92 6.03
N ALA A 88 -10.08 -6.90 6.07
CA ALA A 88 -10.90 -6.05 5.21
C ALA A 88 -10.57 -4.56 5.37
N LEU A 89 -10.38 -4.09 6.61
CA LEU A 89 -10.04 -2.70 6.91
C LEU A 89 -8.62 -2.33 6.46
N GLN A 90 -7.64 -3.23 6.62
CA GLN A 90 -6.28 -3.01 6.12
C GLN A 90 -6.29 -2.88 4.58
N ILE A 91 -6.95 -3.79 3.89
CA ILE A 91 -7.06 -3.78 2.42
C ILE A 91 -7.76 -2.52 1.93
N LEU A 92 -8.78 -2.04 2.65
CA LEU A 92 -9.44 -0.76 2.35
C LEU A 92 -8.45 0.40 2.46
N CYS A 93 -7.65 0.46 3.53
CA CYS A 93 -6.63 1.50 3.72
C CYS A 93 -5.56 1.47 2.62
N VAL A 94 -5.12 0.28 2.23
CA VAL A 94 -4.16 0.06 1.14
C VAL A 94 -4.76 0.53 -0.20
N GLY A 95 -5.99 0.14 -0.51
CA GLY A 95 -6.69 0.55 -1.73
C GLY A 95 -6.86 2.07 -1.82
N ALA A 96 -7.24 2.71 -0.71
CA ALA A 96 -7.35 4.16 -0.65
C ALA A 96 -5.98 4.83 -0.86
N SER A 97 -4.95 4.35 -0.15
CA SER A 97 -3.58 4.90 -0.24
C SER A 97 -3.03 4.79 -1.66
N PHE A 98 -3.31 3.70 -2.36
CA PHE A 98 -2.88 3.49 -3.75
C PHE A 98 -3.38 4.60 -4.69
N VAL A 99 -4.65 5.00 -4.56
CA VAL A 99 -5.24 6.09 -5.37
C VAL A 99 -4.57 7.42 -5.03
N VAL A 100 -4.38 7.72 -3.74
CA VAL A 100 -3.74 8.96 -3.31
C VAL A 100 -2.30 9.05 -3.81
N ILE A 101 -1.51 7.99 -3.65
CA ILE A 101 -0.11 7.93 -4.13
C ILE A 101 -0.05 8.08 -5.65
N SER A 102 -0.97 7.44 -6.38
CA SER A 102 -1.03 7.55 -7.84
C SER A 102 -1.33 8.98 -8.28
N SER A 103 -2.27 9.66 -7.60
CA SER A 103 -2.54 11.08 -7.86
C SER A 103 -1.33 11.97 -7.53
N MET A 104 -0.68 11.78 -6.39
CA MET A 104 0.53 12.55 -6.03
C MET A 104 1.71 12.30 -6.98
N THR A 105 1.79 11.11 -7.58
CA THR A 105 2.78 10.78 -8.59
C THR A 105 2.52 11.57 -9.88
N ALA A 106 1.26 11.68 -10.31
CA ALA A 106 0.86 12.52 -11.44
C ALA A 106 1.23 14.00 -11.19
N ASP A 107 0.93 14.52 -10.01
CA ASP A 107 1.30 15.89 -9.61
C ASP A 107 2.82 16.12 -9.69
N THR A 108 3.61 15.10 -9.36
CA THR A 108 5.08 15.17 -9.42
C THR A 108 5.60 15.14 -10.86
N ILE A 109 4.91 14.43 -11.75
CA ILE A 109 5.23 14.44 -13.19
C ILE A 109 4.99 15.84 -13.76
N GLU A 110 3.88 16.47 -13.41
CA GLU A 110 3.54 17.84 -13.83
C GLU A 110 4.53 18.86 -13.26
N TYR A 111 4.92 18.73 -11.99
CA TYR A 111 5.98 19.53 -11.38
C TYR A 111 7.33 19.38 -12.12
N GLY A 112 7.69 18.14 -12.50
CA GLY A 112 8.91 17.87 -13.26
C GLY A 112 8.89 18.50 -14.66
N GLU A 113 7.75 18.43 -15.35
CA GLU A 113 7.54 19.10 -16.64
C GLU A 113 7.69 20.62 -16.50
N TRP A 114 7.15 21.22 -15.44
CA TRP A 114 7.26 22.65 -15.18
C TRP A 114 8.70 23.12 -14.96
N MET A 115 9.48 22.38 -14.16
CA MET A 115 10.89 22.68 -13.86
C MET A 115 11.81 22.49 -15.07
N THR A 116 11.58 21.43 -15.85
CA THR A 116 12.52 21.02 -16.91
C THR A 116 12.10 21.44 -18.31
N GLY A 117 10.82 21.83 -18.50
CA GLY A 117 10.22 22.10 -19.80
C GLY A 117 10.03 20.85 -20.68
N GLN A 118 10.38 19.66 -20.18
CA GLN A 118 10.29 18.39 -20.88
C GLN A 118 9.42 17.40 -20.10
N ARG A 119 8.52 16.72 -20.79
CA ARG A 119 7.64 15.74 -20.18
C ARG A 119 8.35 14.40 -20.00
N ASN A 120 8.96 14.20 -18.84
CA ASN A 120 9.73 12.99 -18.49
C ASN A 120 8.90 11.92 -17.74
N GLU A 121 7.65 11.73 -18.16
CA GLU A 121 6.70 10.80 -17.54
C GLU A 121 7.22 9.35 -17.49
N GLY A 122 7.90 8.91 -18.55
CA GLY A 122 8.48 7.57 -18.64
C GLY A 122 9.60 7.33 -17.63
N VAL A 123 10.45 8.32 -17.36
CA VAL A 123 11.57 8.20 -16.39
C VAL A 123 11.02 8.12 -14.97
N ILE A 124 10.04 8.95 -14.62
CA ILE A 124 9.43 8.96 -13.28
C ILE A 124 8.68 7.64 -13.04
N THR A 125 7.89 7.18 -14.02
CA THR A 125 7.10 5.95 -13.89
C THR A 125 7.99 4.70 -13.84
N SER A 126 9.04 4.65 -14.65
CA SER A 126 10.00 3.54 -14.65
C SER A 126 10.81 3.49 -13.33
N THR A 127 11.26 4.63 -12.83
CA THR A 127 11.95 4.74 -11.53
C THR A 127 11.04 4.25 -10.40
N ARG A 128 9.78 4.70 -10.36
CA ARG A 128 8.80 4.22 -9.39
C ARG A 128 8.62 2.71 -9.45
N THR A 129 8.52 2.15 -10.66
CA THR A 129 8.35 0.72 -10.88
C THR A 129 9.57 -0.07 -10.41
N LEU A 130 10.78 0.42 -10.69
CA LEU A 130 12.03 -0.20 -10.25
C LEU A 130 12.13 -0.21 -8.72
N ILE A 131 11.87 0.92 -8.06
CA ILE A 131 11.86 1.03 -6.60
C ILE A 131 10.86 0.05 -5.99
N THR A 132 9.64 -0.01 -6.56
CA THR A 132 8.61 -0.94 -6.09
C THR A 132 9.06 -2.40 -6.22
N LYS A 133 9.66 -2.78 -7.35
CA LYS A 133 10.17 -4.13 -7.56
C LYS A 133 11.30 -4.49 -6.59
N ALA A 134 12.23 -3.56 -6.36
CA ALA A 134 13.31 -3.76 -5.41
C ALA A 134 12.78 -3.91 -3.98
N ALA A 135 11.82 -3.07 -3.58
CA ALA A 135 11.15 -3.19 -2.28
C ALA A 135 10.43 -4.54 -2.12
N SER A 136 9.68 -4.98 -3.14
CA SER A 136 9.02 -6.29 -3.13
C SER A 136 10.02 -7.45 -3.03
N ALA A 137 11.17 -7.37 -3.69
CA ALA A 137 12.22 -8.37 -3.57
C ALA A 137 12.81 -8.42 -2.15
N LEU A 138 13.08 -7.27 -1.55
CA LEU A 138 13.56 -7.18 -0.16
C LEU A 138 12.55 -7.76 0.84
N VAL A 139 11.25 -7.47 0.66
CA VAL A 139 10.19 -8.06 1.47
C VAL A 139 10.16 -9.59 1.29
N GLY A 140 10.26 -10.08 0.05
CA GLY A 140 10.33 -11.52 -0.23
C GLY A 140 11.50 -12.22 0.46
N VAL A 141 12.70 -11.60 0.42
CA VAL A 141 13.89 -12.11 1.12
C VAL A 141 13.70 -12.10 2.63
N ALA A 142 13.16 -11.02 3.20
CA ALA A 142 12.91 -10.93 4.63
C ALA A 142 11.92 -12.00 5.11
N VAL A 143 10.83 -12.21 4.36
CA VAL A 143 9.87 -13.29 4.63
C VAL A 143 10.54 -14.65 4.55
N ALA A 144 11.30 -14.94 3.48
CA ALA A 144 12.01 -16.20 3.33
C ALA A 144 12.99 -16.47 4.49
N ALA A 145 13.71 -15.45 4.95
CA ALA A 145 14.60 -15.58 6.10
C ALA A 145 13.85 -15.97 7.37
N VAL A 146 12.68 -15.36 7.64
CA VAL A 146 11.83 -15.73 8.76
C VAL A 146 11.36 -17.18 8.64
N LEU A 147 10.97 -17.64 7.44
CA LEU A 147 10.57 -19.03 7.20
C LEU A 147 11.70 -20.01 7.52
N THR A 148 12.91 -19.73 7.07
CA THR A 148 14.08 -20.58 7.30
C THR A 148 14.47 -20.61 8.78
N MET A 149 14.47 -19.46 9.47
CA MET A 149 14.84 -19.38 10.88
C MET A 149 13.82 -20.05 11.82
N THR A 150 12.55 -20.06 11.45
CA THR A 150 11.46 -20.65 12.25
C THR A 150 11.26 -22.14 12.00
N GLY A 151 12.05 -22.74 11.10
CA GLY A 151 11.98 -24.16 10.78
C GLY A 151 10.65 -24.56 10.14
N TYR A 152 10.02 -23.68 9.36
CA TYR A 152 8.73 -23.95 8.74
C TYR A 152 8.78 -25.22 7.88
N VAL A 153 7.81 -26.11 8.09
CA VAL A 153 7.60 -27.31 7.27
C VAL A 153 6.21 -27.25 6.65
N PRO A 154 6.06 -27.27 5.31
CA PRO A 154 4.74 -27.30 4.70
C PRO A 154 4.03 -28.64 4.98
N ASN A 155 2.73 -28.56 5.15
CA ASN A 155 1.71 -29.61 5.24
C ASN A 155 1.70 -30.38 6.56
N VAL A 156 2.23 -29.78 7.63
CA VAL A 156 2.19 -30.30 9.00
C VAL A 156 1.73 -29.23 10.00
N ALA A 157 1.21 -29.67 11.15
CA ALA A 157 0.90 -28.76 12.26
C ALA A 157 2.16 -28.02 12.72
N GLN A 158 2.10 -26.69 12.76
CA GLN A 158 3.25 -25.84 13.08
C GLN A 158 3.48 -25.76 14.59
N SER A 159 4.74 -25.52 14.97
CA SER A 159 5.06 -25.22 16.37
C SER A 159 4.44 -23.88 16.80
N ALA A 160 4.16 -23.72 18.10
CA ALA A 160 3.68 -22.46 18.66
C ALA A 160 4.63 -21.28 18.38
N GLN A 161 5.93 -21.56 18.29
CA GLN A 161 6.98 -20.58 18.01
C GLN A 161 6.93 -20.10 16.55
N THR A 162 6.67 -21.03 15.63
CA THR A 162 6.47 -20.75 14.20
C THR A 162 5.20 -19.92 13.99
N MET A 163 4.08 -20.29 14.63
CA MET A 163 2.84 -19.50 14.58
C MET A 163 3.00 -18.07 15.13
N GLY A 164 3.72 -17.92 16.25
CA GLY A 164 3.99 -16.60 16.83
C GLY A 164 4.81 -15.69 15.91
N ALA A 165 5.80 -16.26 15.21
CA ALA A 165 6.59 -15.53 14.22
C ALA A 165 5.75 -15.09 13.01
N PHE A 166 4.84 -15.94 12.52
CA PHE A 166 3.89 -15.55 11.48
C PHE A 166 2.98 -14.42 11.92
N HIS A 167 2.39 -14.54 13.11
CA HIS A 167 1.52 -13.50 13.64
C HIS A 167 2.25 -12.15 13.78
N PHE A 168 3.53 -12.18 14.19
CA PHE A 168 4.36 -10.99 14.26
C PHE A 168 4.59 -10.37 12.88
N VAL A 169 4.97 -11.18 11.88
CA VAL A 169 5.18 -10.70 10.50
C VAL A 169 3.88 -10.13 9.93
N VAL A 170 2.73 -10.81 10.17
CA VAL A 170 1.40 -10.38 9.70
C VAL A 170 0.97 -9.06 10.30
N SER A 171 1.20 -8.89 11.59
CA SER A 171 0.70 -7.73 12.33
C SER A 171 1.63 -6.53 12.20
N PHE A 172 2.94 -6.72 12.38
CA PHE A 172 3.90 -5.62 12.52
C PHE A 172 4.55 -5.19 11.22
N LEU A 173 4.83 -6.12 10.30
CA LEU A 173 5.58 -5.79 9.08
C LEU A 173 4.87 -4.70 8.24
N PRO A 174 3.54 -4.76 8.00
CA PRO A 174 2.85 -3.71 7.25
C PRO A 174 2.92 -2.35 7.95
N GLY A 175 2.78 -2.33 9.28
CA GLY A 175 2.89 -1.11 10.09
C GLY A 175 4.27 -0.47 10.01
N ILE A 176 5.35 -1.26 10.12
CA ILE A 176 6.72 -0.78 10.03
C ILE A 176 7.01 -0.22 8.63
N VAL A 177 6.62 -0.94 7.58
CA VAL A 177 6.84 -0.52 6.19
C VAL A 177 6.09 0.79 5.90
N MET A 178 4.86 0.94 6.40
CA MET A 178 4.12 2.20 6.26
C MET A 178 4.76 3.35 7.04
N MET A 179 5.27 3.10 8.25
CA MET A 179 5.97 4.14 9.03
C MET A 179 7.22 4.64 8.32
N ILE A 180 8.00 3.74 7.70
CA ILE A 180 9.14 4.13 6.86
C ILE A 180 8.64 4.95 5.65
N GLY A 181 7.53 4.53 5.04
CA GLY A 181 6.89 5.25 3.94
C GLY A 181 6.38 6.65 4.29
N ALA A 182 6.17 6.96 5.57
CA ALA A 182 5.79 8.30 6.02
C ALA A 182 6.97 9.28 6.01
N ILE A 183 8.23 8.80 6.05
CA ILE A 183 9.42 9.66 6.12
C ILE A 183 9.54 10.59 4.89
N PRO A 184 9.42 10.10 3.64
CA PRO A 184 9.43 10.95 2.45
C PRO A 184 8.34 12.04 2.44
N MET A 185 7.21 11.82 3.13
CA MET A 185 6.12 12.79 3.18
C MET A 185 6.49 14.07 3.94
N PHE A 186 7.49 14.03 4.83
CA PHE A 186 8.02 15.23 5.47
C PHE A 186 8.76 16.15 4.47
N PHE A 187 9.37 15.57 3.44
CA PHE A 187 10.05 16.31 2.37
C PHE A 187 9.11 16.69 1.22
N TYR A 188 7.87 16.20 1.21
CA TYR A 188 6.88 16.54 0.21
C TYR A 188 6.34 17.97 0.43
N SER A 189 6.81 18.90 -0.40
CA SER A 189 6.48 20.33 -0.37
C SER A 189 5.38 20.76 -1.34
N LEU A 190 4.89 19.86 -2.18
CA LEU A 190 3.88 20.19 -3.20
C LEU A 190 2.50 20.27 -2.54
N THR A 191 2.05 21.49 -2.24
CA THR A 191 0.68 21.75 -1.76
C THR A 191 -0.29 21.78 -2.93
N GLU A 192 -1.59 21.59 -2.66
CA GLU A 192 -2.63 21.68 -3.71
C GLU A 192 -2.67 23.06 -4.36
N GLU A 193 -2.43 24.12 -3.58
CA GLU A 193 -2.30 25.50 -4.08
C GLU A 193 -1.10 25.64 -5.02
N ARG A 194 0.07 25.13 -4.61
CA ARG A 194 1.28 25.20 -5.45
C ARG A 194 1.11 24.39 -6.73
N HIS A 195 0.44 23.25 -6.64
CA HIS A 195 0.11 22.44 -7.79
C HIS A 195 -0.83 23.16 -8.77
N ALA A 196 -1.87 23.83 -8.26
CA ALA A 196 -2.79 24.61 -9.09
C ALA A 196 -2.08 25.75 -9.84
N GLN A 197 -1.18 26.49 -9.16
CA GLN A 197 -0.36 27.53 -9.79
C GLN A 197 0.49 26.97 -10.94
N ILE A 198 1.15 25.83 -10.72
CA ILE A 198 1.99 25.19 -11.74
C ILE A 198 1.17 24.79 -12.96
N MET A 199 -0.05 24.31 -12.76
CA MET A 199 -0.95 23.95 -13.86
C MET A 199 -1.41 25.14 -14.67
N GLU A 200 -1.65 26.29 -14.03
CA GLU A 200 -1.93 27.55 -14.74
C GLU A 200 -0.72 28.01 -15.57
N GLU A 201 0.48 28.05 -14.97
CA GLU A 201 1.71 28.42 -15.67
C GLU A 201 2.01 27.50 -16.86
N LEU A 202 1.80 26.18 -16.72
CA LEU A 202 1.96 25.23 -17.82
C LEU A 202 0.95 25.46 -18.94
N LYS A 203 -0.29 25.82 -18.61
CA LYS A 203 -1.34 26.13 -19.59
C LYS A 203 -0.98 27.38 -20.39
N GLU A 204 -0.49 28.43 -19.73
CA GLU A 204 -0.02 29.66 -20.38
C GLU A 204 1.16 29.40 -21.32
N ARG A 205 2.16 28.62 -20.87
CA ARG A 205 3.32 28.23 -21.71
C ARG A 205 2.90 27.44 -22.96
N ARG A 206 1.88 26.59 -22.86
CA ARG A 206 1.34 25.84 -24.00
C ARG A 206 0.61 26.76 -24.98
N ALA A 207 -0.21 27.68 -24.48
CA ALA A 207 -0.90 28.66 -25.31
C ALA A 207 0.08 29.58 -26.08
N GLN A 208 1.18 30.01 -25.47
CA GLN A 208 2.21 30.80 -26.14
C GLN A 208 2.93 30.02 -27.26
N LYS A 209 3.25 28.75 -27.04
CA LYS A 209 3.84 27.90 -28.08
C LYS A 209 2.91 27.66 -29.27
N GLU A 210 1.60 27.62 -29.04
CA GLU A 210 0.61 27.50 -30.13
C GLU A 210 0.40 28.81 -30.89
N SER A 211 0.60 29.97 -30.28
CA SER A 211 0.52 31.27 -30.97
C SER A 211 1.77 31.61 -31.79
N ASP A 212 2.93 31.05 -31.44
CA ASP A 212 4.21 31.27 -32.12
C ASP A 212 4.46 30.31 -33.30
N ASN A 213 3.57 29.34 -33.54
CA ASN A 213 3.61 28.34 -34.61
C ASN A 213 2.59 28.64 -35.72
#